data_AF-A0A6N6Q2N9-F1
#
_entry.id   AF-A0A6N6Q2N9-F1
#
_cell.length_a   1.000
_cell.length_b   1.000
_cell.length_c   1.000
_cell.angle_alpha   90.00
_cell.angle_beta   90.00
_cell.angle_gamma   90.00
#
_symmetry.space_group_name_H-M   'P 1'
#
loop_
_entity.id
_entity.type
_entity.pdbx_description
1 polymer ?
#
loop_
_entity_poly.entity_id
_entity_poly.type
_entity_poly.pdbx_seq_one_letter_code
_entity_poly.pdbx_strand_id
1 'polypeptide(L)'
;MSAYDPILIQRAADRLHTQAAAAAAMSAAVGVLIGYVVAPHLLQALPPSIALKCPEWLVPVAFGVLGWLQGLERGAQLRLQSQSALCQMRIEQNTRPLS
;
A
#
# COMPACT_ATOMS: atom_id res chain seq x y z
N MET A 1 -32.14 11.78 -3.57
CA MET A 1 -31.20 10.93 -2.80
C MET A 1 -31.23 9.55 -3.41
N SER A 2 -30.09 9.00 -3.83
CA SER A 2 -30.05 7.60 -4.29
C SER A 2 -30.48 6.68 -3.15
N ALA A 3 -31.26 5.63 -3.45
CA ALA A 3 -31.65 4.64 -2.47
C ALA A 3 -30.40 4.03 -1.82
N TYR A 4 -30.42 3.88 -0.49
CA TYR A 4 -29.33 3.26 0.25
C TYR A 4 -29.21 1.78 -0.13
N ASP A 5 -28.05 1.40 -0.65
CA ASP A 5 -27.73 0.03 -1.03
C ASP A 5 -26.54 -0.49 -0.18
N PRO A 6 -26.77 -1.33 0.84
CA PRO A 6 -25.70 -1.86 1.68
C PRO A 6 -24.74 -2.77 0.92
N ILE A 7 -25.16 -3.34 -0.22
CA ILE A 7 -24.31 -4.22 -1.05
C ILE A 7 -23.15 -3.43 -1.65
N LEU A 8 -23.38 -2.15 -2.03
CA LEU A 8 -22.32 -1.29 -2.55
C LEU A 8 -21.26 -1.00 -1.50
N ILE A 9 -21.66 -0.74 -0.25
CA ILE A 9 -20.74 -0.46 0.85
C ILE A 9 -19.90 -1.70 1.17
N GLN A 10 -20.52 -2.88 1.22
CA GLN A 10 -19.81 -4.13 1.46
C GLN A 10 -18.80 -4.44 0.36
N ARG A 11 -19.18 -4.28 -0.92
CA ARG A 11 -18.24 -4.44 -2.05
C ARG A 11 -17.09 -3.45 -2.01
N ALA A 12 -17.33 -2.21 -1.59
CA ALA A 12 -16.27 -1.23 -1.42
C ALA A 12 -15.30 -1.63 -0.29
N ALA A 13 -15.82 -2.11 0.85
CA ALA A 13 -15.00 -2.61 1.95
C ALA A 13 -14.14 -3.82 1.55
N ASP A 14 -14.71 -4.78 0.82
CA ASP A 14 -13.98 -5.95 0.32
C ASP A 14 -12.84 -5.56 -0.63
N ARG A 15 -13.07 -4.57 -1.49
CA ARG A 15 -12.02 -4.01 -2.37
C ARG A 15 -10.90 -3.34 -1.57
N LEU A 16 -11.24 -2.54 -0.56
CA LEU A 16 -10.25 -1.91 0.31
C LEU A 16 -9.42 -2.96 1.06
N HIS A 17 -10.06 -4.04 1.50
CA HIS A 17 -9.39 -5.12 2.22
C HIS A 17 -8.42 -5.91 1.33
N THR A 18 -8.83 -6.24 0.10
CA THR A 18 -7.97 -6.90 -0.89
C THR A 18 -6.80 -6.01 -1.32
N GLN A 19 -7.05 -4.71 -1.52
CA GLN A 19 -5.99 -3.73 -1.78
C GLN A 19 -5.00 -3.62 -0.61
N ALA A 20 -5.49 -3.67 0.62
CA ALA A 20 -4.62 -3.62 1.80
C ALA A 20 -3.65 -4.81 1.88
N ALA A 21 -4.09 -6.00 1.47
CA ALA A 21 -3.24 -7.19 1.42
C ALA A 21 -2.13 -7.07 0.36
N ALA A 22 -2.43 -6.41 -0.77
CA ALA A 22 -1.48 -6.22 -1.85
C ALA A 22 -0.58 -4.98 -1.70
N ALA A 23 -0.99 -3.98 -0.89
CA ALA A 23 -0.34 -2.68 -0.80
C ALA A 23 1.16 -2.78 -0.46
N ALA A 24 1.52 -3.59 0.54
CA ALA A 24 2.89 -3.83 0.97
C ALA A 24 3.76 -4.47 -0.11
N ALA A 25 3.22 -5.46 -0.83
CA ALA A 25 3.94 -6.16 -1.88
C ALA A 25 4.12 -5.27 -3.13
N MET A 26 3.08 -4.53 -3.52
CA MET A 26 3.12 -3.62 -4.66
C MET A 26 4.08 -2.46 -4.42
N SER A 27 4.05 -1.85 -3.24
CA SER A 27 4.97 -0.75 -2.92
C SER A 27 6.42 -1.23 -2.80
N ALA A 28 6.66 -2.42 -2.25
CA ALA A 28 7.98 -3.04 -2.24
C ALA A 28 8.49 -3.29 -3.66
N ALA A 29 7.66 -3.85 -4.54
CA ALA A 29 8.00 -4.09 -5.94
C ALA A 29 8.33 -2.79 -6.69
N VAL A 30 7.53 -1.73 -6.49
CA VAL A 30 7.80 -0.39 -7.03
C VAL A 30 9.12 0.17 -6.48
N GLY A 31 9.38 0.01 -5.18
CA GLY A 31 10.65 0.39 -4.56
C GLY A 31 11.85 -0.30 -5.21
N VAL A 32 11.78 -1.63 -5.39
CA VAL A 32 12.83 -2.40 -6.06
C VAL A 32 13.06 -1.91 -7.49
N LEU A 33 11.99 -1.68 -8.26
CA LEU A 33 12.09 -1.17 -9.63
C LEU A 33 12.76 0.20 -9.70
N ILE A 34 12.38 1.12 -8.81
CA ILE A 34 13.00 2.44 -8.71
C ILE A 34 14.48 2.29 -8.34
N GLY A 35 14.79 1.48 -7.32
CA GLY A 35 16.16 1.26 -6.90
C GLY A 35 17.02 0.62 -8.00
N TYR A 36 16.46 -0.27 -8.81
CA TYR A 36 17.14 -0.85 -9.98
C TYR A 36 17.49 0.20 -11.04
N VAL A 37 16.55 1.10 -11.35
CA VAL A 37 16.78 2.19 -12.31
C VAL A 37 17.78 3.22 -11.77
N VAL A 38 17.73 3.53 -10.46
CA VAL A 38 18.57 4.56 -9.83
C VAL A 38 19.98 4.06 -9.51
N ALA A 39 20.16 2.78 -9.20
CA ALA A 39 21.43 2.17 -8.80
C ALA A 39 22.62 2.53 -9.72
N PRO A 40 22.55 2.37 -11.06
CA PRO A 40 23.69 2.67 -11.93
C PRO A 40 24.05 4.17 -11.93
N HIS A 41 23.05 5.05 -11.89
CA HIS A 41 23.28 6.49 -11.82
C HIS A 41 23.93 6.91 -10.51
N LEU A 42 23.54 6.26 -9.40
CA LEU A 42 24.11 6.53 -8.09
C LEU A 42 25.57 6.04 -8.02
N LEU A 43 25.85 4.83 -8.53
CA LEU A 43 27.20 4.24 -8.53
C LEU A 43 28.20 5.03 -9.38
N GLN A 44 27.76 5.60 -10.52
CA GLN A 44 28.60 6.45 -11.36
C GLN A 44 28.96 7.80 -10.72
N ALA A 45 28.15 8.27 -9.78
CA ALA A 45 28.42 9.51 -9.04
C ALA A 45 29.38 9.31 -7.86
N LEU A 46 29.64 8.06 -7.45
CA LEU A 46 30.55 7.75 -6.35
C LEU A 46 32.01 7.54 -6.84
N PRO A 47 33.00 7.85 -5.98
CA PRO A 47 34.40 7.54 -6.31
C PRO A 47 34.61 6.01 -6.45
N PRO A 48 35.48 5.58 -7.38
CA PRO A 48 35.64 4.17 -7.74
C PRO A 48 36.11 3.27 -6.59
N SER A 49 36.77 3.86 -5.57
CA SER A 49 37.20 3.16 -4.35
C SER A 49 36.04 2.67 -3.48
N ILE A 50 34.88 3.33 -3.56
CA ILE A 50 33.65 2.97 -2.82
C ILE A 50 32.74 2.13 -3.70
N ALA A 51 32.65 2.46 -5.01
CA ALA A 51 31.82 1.74 -5.96
C ALA A 51 32.19 0.25 -6.05
N LEU A 52 33.48 -0.11 -6.03
CA LEU A 52 33.92 -1.52 -6.02
C LEU A 52 33.54 -2.30 -4.76
N LYS A 53 33.27 -1.62 -3.64
CA LYS A 53 32.92 -2.24 -2.36
C LYS A 53 31.41 -2.37 -2.16
N CYS A 54 30.61 -1.61 -2.91
CA CYS A 54 29.16 -1.66 -2.81
C CYS A 54 28.59 -2.65 -3.84
N PRO A 55 27.91 -3.72 -3.40
CA PRO A 55 27.21 -4.59 -4.33
C PRO A 55 26.05 -3.86 -5.00
N GLU A 56 25.87 -4.03 -6.31
CA GLU A 56 24.82 -3.37 -7.09
C GLU A 56 23.40 -3.67 -6.58
N TRP A 57 23.19 -4.84 -5.96
CA TRP A 57 21.91 -5.25 -5.40
C TRP A 57 21.53 -4.50 -4.11
N LEU A 58 22.46 -3.79 -3.47
CA LEU A 58 22.20 -3.09 -2.21
C LEU A 58 21.15 -1.98 -2.38
N VAL A 59 21.26 -1.22 -3.46
CA VAL A 59 20.36 -0.07 -3.72
C VAL A 59 18.92 -0.53 -4.02
N PRO A 60 18.67 -1.49 -4.94
CA PRO A 60 17.33 -2.05 -5.14
C PRO A 60 16.72 -2.66 -3.88
N VAL A 61 17.51 -3.37 -3.08
CA VAL A 61 17.03 -3.98 -1.83
C VAL A 61 16.66 -2.90 -0.81
N ALA A 62 17.50 -1.87 -0.63
CA ALA A 62 17.22 -0.77 0.29
C ALA A 62 15.92 -0.03 -0.10
N PHE A 63 15.76 0.33 -1.38
CA PHE A 63 14.53 0.96 -1.86
C PHE A 63 13.31 0.03 -1.77
N GLY A 64 13.49 -1.28 -1.97
CA GLY A 64 12.43 -2.27 -1.77
C GLY A 64 11.94 -2.34 -0.33
N VAL A 65 12.86 -2.30 0.65
CA VAL A 65 12.51 -2.26 2.08
C VAL A 65 11.78 -0.96 2.44
N LEU A 66 12.25 0.18 1.94
CA LEU A 66 11.56 1.46 2.13
C LEU A 66 10.15 1.44 1.53
N GLY A 67 10.02 0.91 0.31
CA GLY A 67 8.73 0.72 -0.35
C GLY A 67 7.82 -0.21 0.46
N TRP A 68 8.34 -1.30 1.01
CA TRP A 68 7.57 -2.22 1.85
C TRP A 68 7.03 -1.53 3.10
N LEU A 69 7.86 -0.79 3.84
CA LEU A 69 7.44 -0.04 5.02
C LEU A 69 6.31 0.95 4.71
N GLN A 70 6.45 1.71 3.62
CA GLN A 70 5.41 2.63 3.16
C GLN A 70 4.09 1.90 2.80
N GLY A 71 4.18 0.71 2.22
CA GLY A 71 2.99 -0.09 1.89
C GLY A 71 2.31 -0.73 3.08
N LEU A 72 3.04 -1.03 4.15
CA LEU A 72 2.44 -1.49 5.41
C LEU A 72 1.55 -0.43 6.02
N GLU A 73 2.02 0.82 6.07
CA GLU A 73 1.22 1.95 6.56
C GLU A 73 -0.04 2.15 5.71
N ARG A 74 0.12 2.12 4.39
CA ARG A 74 -1.00 2.29 3.47
C ARG A 74 -2.00 1.14 3.56
N GLY A 75 -1.52 -0.10 3.72
CA GLY A 75 -2.36 -1.27 3.96
C GLY A 75 -3.14 -1.16 5.27
N ALA A 76 -2.51 -0.67 6.34
CA ALA A 76 -3.17 -0.43 7.62
C ALA A 76 -4.28 0.62 7.49
N GLN A 77 -4.03 1.74 6.79
CA GLN A 77 -5.04 2.76 6.53
C GLN A 77 -6.24 2.23 5.73
N LEU A 78 -5.99 1.44 4.68
CA LEU A 78 -7.05 0.82 3.88
C LEU A 78 -7.91 -0.14 4.72
N ARG A 79 -7.30 -0.90 5.63
CA ARG A 79 -8.03 -1.76 6.58
C ARG A 79 -8.91 -0.95 7.52
N LEU A 80 -8.37 0.13 8.10
CA LEU A 80 -9.14 1.00 8.99
C LEU A 80 -10.34 1.64 8.26
N GLN A 81 -10.15 2.09 7.02
CA GLN A 81 -11.22 2.62 6.18
C GLN A 81 -12.29 1.56 5.86
N SER A 82 -11.89 0.31 5.59
CA SER A 82 -12.86 -0.77 5.36
C SER A 82 -13.71 -1.05 6.60
N GLN A 83 -13.09 -1.07 7.79
CA GLN A 83 -13.80 -1.32 9.04
C GLN A 83 -14.71 -0.16 9.44
N SER A 84 -14.29 1.09 9.22
CA SER A 84 -15.14 2.25 9.51
C SER A 84 -16.38 2.27 8.61
N ALA A 85 -16.24 1.94 7.32
CA ALA A 85 -17.37 1.83 6.39
C ALA A 85 -18.36 0.72 6.81
N LEU A 86 -17.85 -0.45 7.22
CA LEU A 86 -18.69 -1.55 7.71
C LEU A 86 -19.40 -1.21 9.03
N CYS A 87 -18.71 -0.50 9.93
CA CYS A 87 -19.29 -0.02 11.18
C CYS A 87 -20.44 0.96 10.90
N GLN A 88 -20.20 1.93 10.02
CA GLN A 88 -21.22 2.91 9.60
C GLN A 88 -22.44 2.22 8.99
N MET A 89 -22.22 1.26 8.09
CA MET A 89 -23.30 0.45 7.52
C MET A 89 -24.12 -0.25 8.60
N ARG A 90 -23.46 -0.81 9.62
CA ARG A 90 -24.17 -1.52 10.69
C ARG A 90 -24.95 -0.60 11.60
N ILE A 91 -24.42 0.60 11.88
CA ILE A 91 -25.14 1.65 12.61
C ILE A 91 -26.42 2.01 11.84
N GLU A 92 -26.30 2.31 10.55
CA GLU A 92 -27.44 2.70 9.71
C GLU A 92 -28.50 1.59 9.57
N GLN A 93 -28.06 0.32 9.50
CA GLN A 93 -28.96 -0.83 9.54
C GLN A 93 -29.71 -0.95 10.87
N ASN A 94 -29.04 -0.68 12.00
CA ASN A 94 -29.63 -0.78 13.33
C ASN A 94 -30.51 0.44 13.68
N THR A 95 -30.19 1.63 13.15
CA THR A 95 -30.94 2.86 13.38
C THR A 95 -32.02 3.11 12.32
N ARG A 96 -32.18 2.20 11.36
CA ARG A 96 -33.27 2.29 10.39
C ARG A 96 -34.60 2.17 11.14
N PRO A 97 -35.50 3.16 11.03
CA PRO A 97 -36.82 3.03 11.60
C PRO A 97 -37.50 1.82 10.95
N LEU A 98 -38.16 1.00 11.78
CA LEU A 98 -39.08 -0.06 11.33
C LEU A 98 -40.22 0.62 10.57
N SER A 99 -40.03 0.84 9.26
CA SER A 99 -41.07 1.32 8.34
C SER A 99 -41.71 0.15 7.62
#